data_AF-A0A8C5TCA1-F1
#
_entry.id   AF-A0A8C5TCA1-F1
#
_cell.length_a   1.000
_cell.length_b   1.000
_cell.length_c   1.000
_cell.angle_alpha   90.00
_cell.angle_beta   90.00
_cell.angle_gamma   90.00
#
_symmetry.space_group_name_H-M   'P 1'
#
loop_
_entity.id
_entity.type
_entity.pdbx_description
1 polymer ?
#
loop_
_entity_poly.entity_id
_entity_poly.type
_entity_poly.pdbx_seq_one_letter_code
_entity_poly.pdbx_strand_id
1 'polypeptide(L)' 'SVRDVAAFRPPGAAVALCHFSACHRLHSKSLSEEENRKIFGKCNNPNGHGHNYKGGEVTSSLFHGMMLLSE' A
#
# COMPACT_ATOMS: atom_id res chain seq x y z
N SER A 1 3.66 10.82 -2.46
CA SER A 1 4.82 11.30 -1.67
C SER A 1 4.37 11.49 -0.23
N VAL A 2 5.16 11.13 0.79
CA VAL A 2 4.78 11.23 2.22
C VAL A 2 4.26 12.60 2.70
N ARG A 3 4.43 13.65 1.89
CA ARG A 3 3.89 14.98 2.14
C ARG A 3 2.36 15.02 2.04
N ASP A 4 1.76 14.08 1.31
CA ASP A 4 0.32 14.08 1.00
C ASP A 4 -0.51 13.40 2.11
N VAL A 5 0.05 12.44 2.86
CA VAL A 5 -0.63 11.81 4.03
C VAL A 5 -0.85 12.81 5.17
N ALA A 6 0.08 13.75 5.32
CA ALA A 6 -0.06 14.85 6.28
C ALA A 6 -1.19 15.83 5.91
N ALA A 7 -1.72 15.78 4.68
CA ALA A 7 -2.71 16.73 4.19
C ALA A 7 -4.15 16.43 4.66
N PHE A 8 -4.47 15.17 5.04
CA PHE A 8 -5.74 14.83 5.69
C PHE A 8 -5.53 14.58 7.19
N ARG A 9 -5.30 15.64 7.95
CA ARG A 9 -5.24 15.57 9.41
C ARG A 9 -6.43 16.35 10.00
N PRO A 10 -7.49 15.66 10.45
CA PRO A 10 -8.55 16.31 11.19
C PRO A 10 -7.97 17.06 12.40
N PRO A 11 -8.48 18.25 12.76
CA PRO A 11 -8.06 18.93 13.98
C PRO A 11 -8.20 18.00 15.19
N GLY A 12 -7.11 17.83 15.96
CA GLY A 12 -7.08 16.95 17.13
C GLY A 12 -6.76 15.47 16.86
N ALA A 13 -6.58 15.06 15.60
CA ALA A 13 -6.14 13.70 15.29
C ALA A 13 -4.62 13.52 15.51
N ALA A 14 -4.24 12.41 16.13
CA ALA A 14 -2.86 11.94 16.16
C ALA A 14 -2.62 11.01 14.97
N VAL A 15 -1.44 11.11 14.35
CA VAL A 15 -1.05 10.23 13.23
C VAL A 15 0.24 9.53 13.62
N ALA A 16 0.21 8.21 13.71
CA ALA A 16 1.39 7.38 13.88
C ALA A 16 1.88 6.92 12.51
N LEU A 17 3.10 7.32 12.13
CA LEU A 17 3.71 6.91 10.87
C LEU A 17 4.52 5.63 11.08
N CYS A 18 4.38 4.67 10.16
CA CYS A 18 5.14 3.43 10.17
C CYS A 18 5.74 3.14 8.79
N HIS A 19 6.83 2.38 8.80
CA HIS A 19 7.50 1.92 7.58
C HIS A 19 7.76 0.42 7.70
N PHE A 20 7.55 -0.31 6.62
CA PHE A 20 7.93 -1.71 6.55
C PHE A 20 8.30 -2.09 5.12
N SER A 21 9.19 -3.06 4.99
CA SER A 21 9.59 -3.63 3.69
C SER A 21 8.88 -4.95 3.50
N ALA A 22 8.30 -5.18 2.31
CA ALA A 22 7.68 -6.46 1.97
C ALA A 22 7.86 -6.78 0.48
N CYS A 23 7.89 -8.07 0.17
CA CYS A 23 7.93 -8.60 -1.19
C CYS A 23 6.58 -9.22 -1.57
N HIS A 24 6.18 -9.05 -2.83
CA HIS A 24 4.92 -9.58 -3.35
C HIS A 24 4.94 -9.84 -4.85
N ARG A 25 3.89 -10.50 -5.34
CA ARG A 25 3.61 -10.72 -6.76
C ARG A 25 2.14 -10.44 -7.01
N LEU A 26 1.84 -9.60 -7.98
CA LEU A 26 0.45 -9.38 -8.40
C LEU A 26 0.06 -10.49 -9.37
N HIS A 27 -0.73 -11.45 -8.92
CA HIS A 27 -1.20 -12.59 -9.72
C HIS A 27 -2.61 -12.98 -9.26
N SER A 28 -3.55 -13.07 -10.22
CA SER A 28 -4.90 -13.57 -9.97
C SER A 28 -5.02 -15.02 -10.39
N LYS A 29 -5.55 -15.87 -9.51
CA LYS A 29 -5.82 -17.28 -9.78
C LYS A 29 -6.96 -17.50 -10.79
N SER A 30 -7.80 -16.50 -11.01
CA SER A 30 -8.91 -16.56 -11.97
C SER A 30 -8.51 -16.22 -13.41
N LEU A 31 -7.29 -15.73 -13.62
CA LEU A 31 -6.78 -15.32 -14.92
C LEU A 31 -5.74 -16.32 -15.43
N SER A 32 -5.66 -16.51 -16.74
CA SER A 32 -4.55 -17.26 -17.35
C SER A 32 -3.20 -16.57 -17.13
N GLU A 33 -2.10 -17.28 -17.35
CA GLU A 33 -0.77 -16.68 -17.23
C GLU A 33 -0.54 -15.53 -18.22
N GLU A 34 -1.09 -15.63 -19.43
CA GLU A 34 -1.01 -14.58 -20.44
C GLU A 34 -1.74 -13.32 -19.99
N GLU A 35 -2.97 -13.48 -19.49
CA GLU A 35 -3.78 -12.36 -19.00
C GLU A 35 -3.14 -11.70 -17.78
N ASN A 36 -2.63 -12.51 -16.85
CA ASN A 36 -1.87 -12.03 -15.70
C ASN A 36 -0.65 -11.20 -16.15
N ARG A 37 0.11 -11.68 -17.14
CA ARG A 37 1.27 -10.97 -17.67
C ARG A 37 0.87 -9.70 -18.42
N LYS A 38 -0.25 -9.72 -19.15
CA LYS A 38 -0.76 -8.55 -19.88
C LYS A 38 -1.28 -7.46 -18.94
N ILE A 39 -1.98 -7.84 -17.86
CA ILE A 39 -2.58 -6.91 -16.89
C ILE A 39 -1.54 -6.40 -15.90
N PHE A 40 -0.78 -7.29 -15.27
CA PHE A 40 0.15 -6.93 -14.20
C PHE A 40 1.58 -6.71 -14.69
N GLY A 41 1.92 -7.09 -15.92
CA GLY A 41 3.21 -6.79 -16.53
C GLY A 41 4.40 -7.23 -15.68
N LYS A 42 5.31 -6.29 -15.42
CA LYS A 42 6.50 -6.51 -14.58
C LYS A 42 6.16 -6.91 -13.14
N CYS A 43 5.00 -6.51 -12.62
CA CYS A 43 4.54 -6.86 -11.28
C CYS A 43 4.08 -8.33 -11.17
N ASN A 44 3.89 -9.04 -12.29
CA ASN A 44 3.61 -10.48 -12.33
C ASN A 44 4.87 -11.35 -12.33
N ASN A 45 6.07 -10.79 -12.17
CA ASN A 45 7.32 -11.56 -12.15
C ASN A 45 7.18 -12.81 -11.25
N PRO A 46 7.44 -14.03 -11.74
CA PRO A 46 7.38 -15.26 -10.94
C PRO A 46 8.19 -15.20 -9.65
N ASN A 47 9.31 -14.46 -9.65
CA ASN A 47 10.14 -14.24 -8.47
C ASN A 47 9.66 -13.08 -7.56
N GLY A 48 8.54 -12.45 -7.91
CA GLY A 48 8.00 -11.28 -7.21
C GLY A 48 8.86 -10.03 -7.38
N HIS A 49 8.57 -9.04 -6.52
CA HIS A 49 9.30 -7.79 -6.38
C HIS A 49 9.05 -7.20 -4.98
N GLY A 50 9.89 -6.28 -4.53
CA GLY A 50 9.83 -5.68 -3.19
C GLY A 50 9.49 -4.21 -3.18
N HIS A 51 8.92 -3.75 -2.07
CA HIS A 51 8.58 -2.35 -1.80
C HIS A 51 8.90 -1.96 -0.37
N ASN A 52 9.20 -0.69 -0.17
CA ASN A 52 9.26 -0.06 1.14
C ASN A 52 7.96 0.73 1.35
N TYR A 53 7.00 0.12 2.04
CA TYR A 53 5.70 0.71 2.29
C TYR A 53 5.80 1.75 3.39
N LYS A 54 5.02 2.82 3.21
CA LYS A 54 4.85 3.89 4.19
C LYS A 54 3.39 3.93 4.58
N GLY A 55 3.10 3.68 5.84
CA GLY A 55 1.76 3.66 6.39
C GLY A 55 1.57 4.78 7.41
N GLY A 56 0.33 5.19 7.59
CA GLY A 56 -0.07 6.07 8.69
C GLY A 56 -1.32 5.50 9.35
N GLU A 57 -1.29 5.38 10.67
CA GLU A 57 -2.49 5.14 11.47
C GLU A 57 -2.98 6.50 11.99
N VAL A 58 -4.20 6.86 11.63
CA VAL A 58 -4.86 8.05 12.17
C VAL A 58 -5.70 7.61 13.34
N THR A 59 -5.29 8.00 14.54
CA THR A 59 -6.10 7.85 15.74
C THR A 59 -6.83 9.17 15.97
N SER A 60 -8.12 9.16 15.67
CA SER A 60 -9.04 10.15 16.22
C SER A 60 -9.86 9.45 17.29
N SER A 61 -10.22 10.15 18.36
CA SER A 61 -11.10 9.64 19.40
C SER A 61 -12.49 9.21 18.89
N LEU A 62 -12.77 9.40 17.59
CA LEU A 62 -14.05 9.08 16.94
C LEU A 62 -13.94 8.09 15.76
N PHE A 63 -12.76 7.80 15.21
CA PHE A 63 -12.57 6.85 14.09
C PHE A 63 -11.16 6.24 14.12
N HIS A 64 -11.09 4.89 14.16
CA HIS A 64 -9.89 4.11 13.84
C HIS A 64 -9.97 3.68 12.37
N GLY A 65 -9.01 4.12 11.55
CA GLY A 65 -8.89 3.71 10.14
C GLY A 65 -7.44 3.68 9.69
N MET A 66 -7.02 2.57 9.07
CA MET A 66 -5.66 2.38 8.54
C MET A 66 -5.62 2.75 7.06
N MET A 67 -4.73 3.67 6.67
CA MET A 67 -4.50 4.03 5.27
C MET A 67 -3.11 3.55 4.83
N LEU A 68 -3.05 2.68 3.83
CA LEU A 68 -1.81 2.18 3.23
C LEU A 68 -1.64 2.80 1.84
N LEU A 69 -0.49 3.43 1.60
CA LEU A 69 -0.08 3.90 0.27
C LEU A 69 1.15 3.08 -0.18
N SER A 70 1.05 2.45 -1.35
CA SER A 70 2.20 1.90 -2.06
C SER A 70 2.83 3.01 -2.90
N GLU A 71 4.13 3.30 -2.73
CA GLU A 71 4.89 4.15 -3.65
C GLU A 71 5.50 3.32 -4.78
#